data_AF-A0A0H3CM54-F1
#
_entry.id   AF-A0A0H3CM54-F1
#
_cell.length_a   1.000
_cell.length_b   1.000
_cell.length_c   1.000
_cell.angle_alpha   90.00
_cell.angle_beta   90.00
_cell.angle_gamma   90.00
#
_symmetry.space_group_name_H-M   'P 1'
#
loop_
_entity.id
_entity.type
_entity.pdbx_description
1 polymer ?
#
loop_
_entity_poly.entity_id
_entity_poly.type
_entity_poly.pdbx_seq_one_letter_code
_entity_poly.pdbx_strand_id
1 'polypeptide(L)'
;MLSNDILRSLRYTLKANNNDMVRILALSAMGSTSAGFDTWMTKEDEEGFVRCPDIILSGFLNGLIYDKRGKDDSAPELALERRVDNNTVLKKLRIAFSLKTDDIVAIMTEQKYRVSVPEVTAMMRAPGHKNYRECGDQFLRNFLRGLTHRVHNTKA
;
A
#
# COMPACT_ATOMS: atom_id res chain seq x y z
N MET A 1 8.41 7.99 -0.57
CA MET A 1 8.94 6.75 0.04
C MET A 1 9.38 5.84 -1.10
N LEU A 2 10.37 4.98 -0.91
CA LEU A 2 10.72 4.01 -1.95
C LEU A 2 9.67 2.89 -2.00
N SER A 3 9.44 2.35 -3.19
CA SER A 3 8.53 1.21 -3.40
C SER A 3 8.93 -0.01 -2.55
N ASN A 4 10.24 -0.22 -2.36
CA ASN A 4 10.78 -1.24 -1.47
C ASN A 4 10.32 -1.06 -0.01
N ASP A 5 10.30 0.16 0.52
CA ASP A 5 9.89 0.44 1.90
C ASP A 5 8.42 0.08 2.12
N ILE A 6 7.57 0.42 1.15
CA ILE A 6 6.14 0.14 1.18
C ILE A 6 5.93 -1.38 1.10
N LEU A 7 6.60 -2.08 0.18
CA LEU A 7 6.49 -3.54 0.07
C LEU A 7 6.96 -4.26 1.33
N ARG A 8 8.11 -3.86 1.91
CA ARG A 8 8.59 -4.41 3.19
C ARG A 8 7.57 -4.20 4.31
N SER A 9 7.03 -2.99 4.42
CA SER A 9 6.01 -2.67 5.42
C SER A 9 4.78 -3.55 5.23
N LEU A 10 4.29 -3.70 4.01
CA LEU A 10 3.10 -4.50 3.73
C LEU A 10 3.33 -5.99 3.97
N ARG A 11 4.49 -6.53 3.61
CA ARG A 11 4.86 -7.92 3.93
C ARG A 11 4.75 -8.16 5.44
N TYR A 12 5.25 -7.23 6.25
CA TYR A 12 5.15 -7.30 7.71
C TYR A 12 3.71 -7.10 8.21
N THR A 13 2.97 -6.12 7.69
CA THR A 13 1.54 -5.90 8.01
C THR A 13 0.73 -7.16 7.79
N LEU A 14 0.94 -7.85 6.67
CA LEU A 14 0.21 -9.04 6.26
C LEU A 14 0.71 -10.33 6.93
N LYS A 15 1.83 -10.29 7.67
CA LYS A 15 2.55 -11.48 8.18
C LYS A 15 2.85 -12.49 7.06
N ALA A 16 3.17 -11.98 5.88
CA ALA A 16 3.35 -12.75 4.66
C ALA A 16 4.81 -13.16 4.46
N ASN A 17 5.04 -14.35 3.90
CA ASN A 17 6.33 -14.75 3.34
C ASN A 17 6.41 -14.37 1.84
N ASN A 18 7.56 -14.61 1.20
CA ASN A 18 7.74 -14.20 -0.20
C ASN A 18 6.83 -14.96 -1.19
N ASN A 19 6.49 -16.21 -0.91
CA ASN A 19 5.55 -16.96 -1.76
C ASN A 19 4.14 -16.38 -1.66
N ASP A 20 3.72 -15.92 -0.47
CA ASP A 20 2.46 -15.19 -0.30
C ASP A 20 2.48 -13.89 -1.11
N MET A 21 3.61 -13.18 -1.11
CA MET A 21 3.76 -11.93 -1.88
C MET A 21 3.68 -12.17 -3.39
N VAL A 22 4.28 -13.25 -3.88
CA VAL A 22 4.17 -13.70 -5.28
C VAL A 22 2.72 -14.03 -5.63
N ARG A 23 2.02 -14.78 -4.77
CA ARG A 23 0.61 -15.13 -4.96
C ARG A 23 -0.27 -13.87 -5.05
N ILE A 24 -0.05 -12.90 -4.18
CA ILE A 24 -0.79 -11.63 -4.19
C ILE A 24 -0.53 -10.86 -5.48
N LEU A 25 0.73 -10.73 -5.92
CA LEU A 25 1.08 -10.06 -7.17
C LEU A 25 0.40 -10.71 -8.39
N ALA A 26 0.36 -12.04 -8.42
CA ALA A 26 -0.26 -12.83 -9.50
C ALA A 26 -1.75 -12.53 -9.71
N LEU A 27 -2.47 -12.10 -8.67
CA LEU A 27 -3.89 -11.70 -8.79
C LEU A 27 -4.08 -10.48 -9.70
N SER A 28 -3.04 -9.69 -9.94
CA SER A 28 -3.03 -8.56 -10.88
C SER A 28 -2.47 -8.91 -12.27
N ALA A 29 -2.41 -10.21 -12.60
CA ALA A 29 -1.79 -10.73 -13.83
C ALA A 29 -0.31 -10.34 -14.00
N MET A 30 0.38 -10.03 -12.89
CA MET A 30 1.81 -9.75 -12.85
C MET A 30 2.59 -10.90 -12.20
N GLY A 31 3.81 -11.15 -12.66
CA GLY A 31 4.65 -12.24 -12.17
C GLY A 31 5.95 -11.75 -11.54
N SER A 32 6.39 -12.46 -10.51
CA SER A 32 7.76 -12.42 -9.97
C SER A 32 8.06 -13.78 -9.31
N THR A 33 9.28 -13.96 -8.81
CA THR A 33 9.69 -15.14 -8.06
C THR A 33 9.96 -14.78 -6.60
N SER A 34 10.03 -15.78 -5.72
CA SER A 34 10.44 -15.54 -4.32
C SER A 34 11.82 -14.87 -4.25
N ALA A 35 12.75 -15.29 -5.11
CA ALA A 35 14.09 -14.69 -5.22
C ALA A 35 14.04 -13.24 -5.72
N GLY A 36 13.12 -12.92 -6.63
CA GLY A 36 12.87 -11.53 -7.04
C GLY A 36 12.41 -10.67 -5.85
N PHE A 37 11.48 -11.19 -5.05
CA PHE A 37 11.07 -10.51 -3.81
C PHE A 37 12.19 -10.37 -2.79
N ASP A 38 13.12 -11.32 -2.68
CA ASP A 38 14.29 -11.19 -1.79
C ASP A 38 15.07 -9.91 -2.11
N THR A 39 15.38 -9.67 -3.39
CA THR A 39 16.09 -8.45 -3.81
C THR A 39 15.35 -7.15 -3.49
N TRP A 40 14.01 -7.18 -3.49
CA TRP A 40 13.19 -6.02 -3.12
C TRP A 40 13.06 -5.84 -1.61
N MET A 41 13.21 -6.91 -0.83
CA MET A 41 13.23 -6.87 0.63
C MET A 41 14.60 -6.47 1.19
N THR A 42 15.70 -6.71 0.47
CA THR A 42 17.06 -6.26 0.84
C THR A 42 17.07 -4.74 1.09
N LYS A 43 17.82 -4.29 2.10
CA LYS A 43 17.92 -2.85 2.39
C LYS A 43 18.84 -2.15 1.39
N GLU A 44 18.68 -0.84 1.24
CA GLU A 44 19.37 -0.05 0.21
C GLU A 44 20.90 -0.02 0.39
N ASP A 45 21.38 -0.25 1.61
CA ASP A 45 22.79 -0.30 2.00
C ASP A 45 23.39 -1.72 2.01
N GLU A 46 22.61 -2.74 1.65
CA GLU A 46 23.02 -4.15 1.65
C GLU A 46 23.31 -4.67 0.22
N GLU A 47 24.25 -5.62 0.10
CA GLU A 47 24.57 -6.26 -1.18
C GLU A 47 23.35 -7.02 -1.74
N GLY A 48 23.12 -6.89 -3.05
CA GLY A 48 21.98 -7.51 -3.72
C GLY A 48 20.69 -6.68 -3.69
N PHE A 49 20.74 -5.44 -3.17
CA PHE A 49 19.63 -4.50 -3.28
C PHE A 49 19.24 -4.25 -4.74
N VAL A 50 17.95 -4.39 -5.03
CA VAL A 50 17.36 -3.96 -6.29
C VAL A 50 16.20 -3.02 -6.01
N ARG A 51 16.21 -1.86 -6.66
CA ARG A 51 15.08 -0.92 -6.60
C ARG A 51 13.84 -1.57 -7.20
N CYS A 52 12.79 -1.69 -6.40
CA CYS A 52 11.50 -2.19 -6.85
C CYS A 52 10.87 -1.19 -7.84
N PRO A 53 10.56 -1.61 -9.08
CA PRO A 53 9.85 -0.77 -10.03
C PRO A 53 8.45 -0.39 -9.53
N ASP A 54 8.01 0.84 -9.80
CA ASP A 54 6.67 1.32 -9.41
C ASP A 54 5.55 0.46 -9.98
N ILE A 55 5.74 -0.06 -11.21
CA ILE A 55 4.76 -0.94 -11.84
C ILE A 55 4.54 -2.24 -11.03
N ILE A 56 5.59 -2.77 -10.39
CA ILE A 56 5.50 -3.94 -9.52
C ILE A 56 4.73 -3.60 -8.25
N LEU A 57 5.01 -2.45 -7.62
CA LEU A 57 4.24 -2.00 -6.46
C LEU A 57 2.76 -1.77 -6.83
N SER A 58 2.49 -1.17 -7.98
CA SER A 58 1.14 -0.94 -8.48
C SER A 58 0.37 -2.26 -8.64
N GLY A 59 0.99 -3.25 -9.30
CA GLY A 59 0.44 -4.60 -9.42
C GLY A 59 0.21 -5.26 -8.07
N PHE A 60 1.19 -5.21 -7.17
CA PHE A 60 1.06 -5.78 -5.83
C PHE A 60 -0.11 -5.15 -5.05
N LEU A 61 -0.29 -3.83 -5.12
CA LEU A 61 -1.40 -3.14 -4.46
C LEU A 61 -2.76 -3.50 -5.08
N ASN A 62 -2.84 -3.65 -6.40
CA ASN A 62 -4.05 -4.15 -7.08
C ASN A 62 -4.35 -5.60 -6.66
N GLY A 63 -3.33 -6.45 -6.66
CA GLY A 63 -3.44 -7.83 -6.20
C GLY A 63 -3.88 -7.93 -4.75
N LEU A 64 -3.40 -7.04 -3.89
CA LEU A 64 -3.82 -6.96 -2.49
C LEU A 64 -5.29 -6.54 -2.33
N ILE A 65 -5.79 -5.65 -3.19
CA ILE A 65 -7.22 -5.33 -3.23
C ILE A 65 -8.01 -6.60 -3.59
N TYR A 66 -7.61 -7.34 -4.62
CA TYR A 66 -8.29 -8.57 -5.00
C TYR A 66 -8.21 -9.65 -3.92
N ASP A 67 -7.07 -9.82 -3.26
CA ASP A 67 -6.88 -10.77 -2.15
C ASP A 67 -7.83 -10.48 -0.98
N LYS A 68 -8.03 -9.21 -0.63
CA LYS A 68 -8.85 -8.79 0.53
C LYS A 68 -10.33 -8.60 0.22
N ARG A 69 -10.68 -8.23 -1.01
CA ARG A 69 -12.04 -7.79 -1.40
C ARG A 69 -12.72 -8.73 -2.38
N GLY A 70 -11.96 -9.66 -2.99
CA GLY A 70 -12.40 -10.43 -4.14
C GLY A 70 -12.20 -9.66 -5.45
N LYS A 71 -12.10 -10.40 -6.56
CA LYS A 71 -12.17 -9.86 -7.92
C LYS A 71 -13.61 -9.95 -8.40
N ASP A 72 -14.12 -8.87 -8.98
CA ASP A 72 -15.40 -8.84 -9.69
C ASP A 72 -15.12 -8.94 -11.18
N ASP A 73 -15.47 -10.08 -11.78
CA ASP A 73 -15.22 -10.34 -13.20
C ASP A 73 -16.09 -9.48 -14.14
N SER A 74 -17.12 -8.82 -13.62
CA SER A 74 -17.94 -7.87 -14.38
C SER A 74 -17.37 -6.46 -14.40
N ALA A 75 -16.46 -6.14 -13.47
CA ALA A 75 -15.81 -4.85 -13.38
C ALA A 75 -14.54 -4.80 -14.25
N PRO A 76 -14.17 -3.64 -14.82
CA PRO A 76 -12.91 -3.51 -15.52
C PRO A 76 -11.73 -3.78 -14.58
N GLU A 77 -10.65 -4.33 -15.13
CA GLU A 77 -9.43 -4.56 -14.35
C GLU A 77 -8.86 -3.25 -13.78
N LEU A 78 -8.28 -3.34 -12.58
CA LEU A 78 -7.63 -2.19 -11.97
C LEU A 78 -6.41 -1.78 -12.79
N ALA A 79 -6.40 -0.54 -13.26
CA ALA A 79 -5.30 -0.01 -14.05
C ALA A 79 -3.96 -0.12 -13.31
N LEU A 80 -2.93 -0.52 -14.06
CA LEU A 80 -1.55 -0.52 -13.61
C LEU A 80 -0.94 0.87 -13.82
N GLU A 81 -0.27 1.37 -12.79
CA GLU A 81 0.30 2.70 -12.77
C GLU A 81 1.82 2.61 -12.95
N ARG A 82 2.34 3.32 -13.97
CA ARG A 82 3.78 3.34 -14.27
C ARG A 82 4.59 4.17 -13.26
N ARG A 83 3.92 5.06 -12.53
CA ARG A 83 4.47 5.84 -11.43
C ARG A 83 3.50 5.73 -10.27
N VAL A 84 4.01 5.45 -9.08
CA VAL A 84 3.19 5.29 -7.87
C VAL A 84 3.60 6.35 -6.87
N ASP A 85 2.68 7.28 -6.59
CA ASP A 85 2.85 8.25 -5.51
C ASP A 85 2.19 7.78 -4.20
N ASN A 86 2.47 8.48 -3.11
CA ASN A 86 1.92 8.12 -1.80
C ASN A 86 0.40 8.25 -1.74
N ASN A 87 -0.22 9.15 -2.53
CA ASN A 87 -1.67 9.28 -2.61
C ASN A 87 -2.29 8.01 -3.20
N THR A 88 -1.67 7.46 -4.23
CA THR A 88 -2.05 6.20 -4.87
C THR A 88 -1.99 5.05 -3.89
N VAL A 89 -0.86 4.92 -3.18
CA VAL A 89 -0.67 3.88 -2.16
C VAL A 89 -1.75 3.99 -1.09
N LEU A 90 -1.97 5.19 -0.55
CA LEU A 90 -2.98 5.43 0.48
C LEU A 90 -4.40 5.08 -0.02
N LYS A 91 -4.76 5.45 -1.25
CA LYS A 91 -6.06 5.11 -1.86
C LYS A 91 -6.24 3.61 -2.00
N LYS A 92 -5.26 2.90 -2.56
CA LYS A 92 -5.34 1.45 -2.77
C LYS A 92 -5.40 0.68 -1.45
N LEU A 93 -4.62 1.08 -0.45
CA LEU A 93 -4.67 0.48 0.89
C LEU A 93 -6.00 0.77 1.61
N ARG A 94 -6.56 1.98 1.46
CA ARG A 94 -7.90 2.28 1.97
C ARG A 94 -8.94 1.31 1.40
N ILE A 95 -8.88 1.04 0.10
CA ILE A 95 -9.80 0.09 -0.56
C ILE A 95 -9.55 -1.34 -0.07
N ALA A 96 -8.29 -1.81 -0.10
CA ALA A 96 -7.93 -3.17 0.30
C ALA A 96 -8.38 -3.50 1.74
N PHE A 97 -8.18 -2.57 2.67
CA PHE A 97 -8.54 -2.75 4.08
C PHE A 97 -9.93 -2.20 4.43
N SER A 98 -10.74 -1.80 3.43
CA SER A 98 -12.12 -1.31 3.63
C SER A 98 -12.24 -0.14 4.60
N LEU A 99 -11.24 0.73 4.64
CA LEU A 99 -11.17 1.83 5.59
C LEU A 99 -12.04 3.00 5.14
N LYS A 100 -12.77 3.57 6.09
CA LYS A 100 -13.41 4.88 5.93
C LYS A 100 -12.39 5.99 6.21
N THR A 101 -12.71 7.23 5.84
CA THR A 101 -11.85 8.38 6.14
C THR A 101 -11.60 8.52 7.64
N ASP A 102 -12.62 8.28 8.46
CA ASP A 102 -12.52 8.32 9.92
C ASP A 102 -11.61 7.22 10.47
N ASP A 103 -11.57 6.03 9.83
CA ASP A 103 -10.64 4.97 10.22
C ASP A 103 -9.18 5.40 9.99
N ILE A 104 -8.92 6.11 8.89
CA ILE A 104 -7.58 6.65 8.62
C ILE A 104 -7.21 7.69 9.68
N VAL A 105 -8.14 8.60 10.02
CA VAL A 105 -7.90 9.58 11.09
C VAL A 105 -7.64 8.90 12.45
N ALA A 106 -8.40 7.85 12.78
CA ALA A 106 -8.20 7.07 14.00
C ALA A 106 -6.82 6.40 14.03
N ILE A 107 -6.43 5.74 12.93
CA ILE A 107 -5.09 5.13 12.75
C ILE A 107 -3.99 6.18 12.99
N MET A 108 -4.12 7.37 12.40
CA MET A 108 -3.12 8.42 12.55
C MET A 108 -3.09 8.98 13.98
N THR A 109 -4.24 9.06 14.64
CA THR A 109 -4.37 9.52 16.04
C THR A 109 -3.66 8.58 17.01
N GLU A 110 -3.79 7.26 16.84
CA GLU A 110 -3.03 6.25 17.60
C GLU A 110 -1.51 6.42 17.43
N GLN A 111 -1.09 6.89 16.26
CA GLN A 111 0.32 7.22 15.97
C GLN A 111 0.74 8.61 16.46
N LYS A 112 -0.11 9.28 17.24
CA LYS A 112 0.08 10.67 17.73
C LYS A 112 0.31 11.68 16.60
N TYR A 113 -0.19 11.37 15.40
CA TYR A 113 -0.10 12.24 14.24
C TYR A 113 -1.46 12.90 14.00
N ARG A 114 -1.52 14.23 14.22
CA ARG A 114 -2.76 14.99 14.06
C ARG A 114 -3.05 15.21 12.58
N VAL A 115 -4.22 14.76 12.14
CA VAL A 115 -4.77 15.03 10.81
C VAL A 115 -6.29 15.09 10.92
N SER A 116 -6.92 15.95 10.13
CA SER A 116 -8.36 16.09 10.08
C SER A 116 -9.00 15.31 8.92
N VAL A 117 -10.31 15.04 9.02
CA VAL A 117 -11.09 14.40 7.94
C VAL A 117 -10.99 15.17 6.60
N PRO A 118 -11.07 16.52 6.57
CA PRO A 118 -10.88 17.28 5.33
C PRO A 118 -9.50 17.10 4.70
N GLU A 119 -8.44 16.98 5.51
CA GLU A 119 -7.08 16.76 5.02
C GLU A 119 -6.92 15.37 4.40
N VAL A 120 -7.43 14.33 5.07
CA VAL A 120 -7.44 12.97 4.50
C VAL A 120 -8.25 12.94 3.21
N THR A 121 -9.41 13.58 3.19
CA THR A 121 -10.25 13.70 2.00
C THR A 121 -9.51 14.42 0.87
N ALA A 122 -8.74 15.48 1.16
CA ALA A 122 -7.92 16.19 0.18
C ALA A 122 -6.86 15.28 -0.46
N MET A 123 -6.23 14.39 0.32
CA MET A 123 -5.29 13.39 -0.19
C MET A 123 -5.95 12.32 -1.08
N MET A 124 -7.26 12.09 -0.92
CA MET A 124 -8.02 11.14 -1.74
C MET A 124 -8.52 11.74 -3.05
N ARG A 125 -8.38 13.06 -3.29
CA ARG A 125 -8.83 13.69 -4.53
C ARG A 125 -7.92 13.34 -5.72
N ALA A 126 -8.44 13.51 -6.93
CA ALA A 126 -7.64 13.37 -8.14
C ALA A 126 -6.63 14.53 -8.29
N PRO A 127 -5.44 14.30 -8.88
CA PRO A 127 -4.53 15.38 -9.25
C PRO A 127 -5.25 16.44 -10.10
N GLY A 128 -4.93 17.72 -9.87
CA GLY A 128 -5.56 18.85 -10.57
C GLY A 128 -6.86 19.37 -9.95
N HIS A 129 -7.46 18.65 -8.99
CA HIS A 129 -8.61 19.18 -8.25
C HIS A 129 -8.17 20.35 -7.33
N LYS A 130 -8.95 21.44 -7.25
CA LYS A 130 -8.63 22.66 -6.47
C LYS A 130 -8.22 22.44 -5.00
N ASN A 131 -8.79 21.40 -4.40
CA ASN A 131 -8.53 20.98 -3.02
C ASN A 131 -7.73 19.67 -2.92
N TYR A 132 -6.98 19.30 -3.95
CA TYR A 132 -6.04 18.18 -3.91
C TYR A 132 -4.89 18.50 -2.96
N ARG A 133 -4.41 17.51 -2.22
CA ARG A 133 -3.22 17.62 -1.38
C ARG A 133 -2.35 16.39 -1.55
N GLU A 134 -1.05 16.60 -1.71
CA GLU A 134 -0.09 15.51 -1.75
C GLU A 134 0.02 14.80 -0.39
N CYS A 135 0.10 13.49 -0.43
CA CYS A 135 0.36 12.64 0.72
C CYS A 135 1.87 12.61 0.96
N GLY A 136 2.33 13.28 2.01
CA GLY A 136 3.76 13.32 2.34
C GLY A 136 4.28 11.97 2.85
N ASP A 137 5.57 11.75 2.66
CA ASP A 137 6.26 10.53 3.12
C ASP A 137 6.07 10.23 4.61
N GLN A 138 6.10 11.27 5.45
CA GLN A 138 5.93 11.11 6.89
C GLN A 138 4.50 10.70 7.26
N PHE A 139 3.51 11.17 6.49
CA PHE A 139 2.13 10.75 6.65
C PHE A 139 2.02 9.25 6.34
N LEU A 140 2.51 8.84 5.16
CA LEU A 140 2.40 7.44 4.72
C LEU A 140 3.14 6.48 5.67
N ARG A 141 4.34 6.84 6.15
CA ARG A 141 5.07 6.05 7.16
C ARG A 141 4.26 5.83 8.43
N ASN A 142 3.69 6.89 8.99
CA ASN A 142 2.87 6.79 10.20
C ASN A 142 1.61 5.96 9.93
N PHE A 143 0.95 6.17 8.79
CA PHE A 143 -0.21 5.37 8.38
C PHE A 143 0.11 3.88 8.31
N LEU A 144 1.19 3.49 7.63
CA LEU A 144 1.59 2.09 7.50
C LEU A 144 1.92 1.42 8.85
N ARG A 145 2.58 2.16 9.75
CA ARG A 145 2.86 1.69 11.12
C ARG A 145 1.56 1.48 11.91
N GLY A 146 0.64 2.43 11.84
CA GLY A 146 -0.67 2.33 12.52
C GLY A 146 -1.56 1.24 11.92
N LEU A 147 -1.58 1.10 10.59
CA LEU A 147 -2.28 0.02 9.89
C LEU A 147 -1.77 -1.35 10.36
N THR A 148 -0.45 -1.52 10.45
CA THR A 148 0.17 -2.74 10.99
C THR A 148 -0.32 -3.05 12.40
N HIS A 149 -0.31 -2.07 13.30
CA HIS A 149 -0.79 -2.25 14.66
C HIS A 149 -2.25 -2.72 14.69
N ARG A 150 -3.12 -2.08 13.89
CA ARG A 150 -4.54 -2.43 13.80
C ARG A 150 -4.77 -3.84 13.26
N VAL A 151 -4.06 -4.21 12.20
CA VAL A 151 -4.15 -5.55 11.58
C VAL A 151 -3.66 -6.64 12.54
N HIS A 152 -2.58 -6.38 13.29
CA HIS A 152 -2.02 -7.36 14.22
C HIS A 152 -2.84 -7.52 15.51
N ASN A 153 -3.57 -6.47 15.92
CA ASN A 153 -4.34 -6.44 17.17
C ASN A 153 -5.86 -6.55 16.99
N THR A 154 -6.34 -6.75 15.76
CA THR A 154 -7.74 -7.14 15.56
C THR A 154 -7.90 -8.54 16.16
N LYS A 155 -8.48 -8.60 17.37
CA LYS A 155 -8.91 -9.87 17.96
C LYS A 155 -9.92 -10.49 17.01
N ALA A 156 -9.65 -11.73 16.60
CA ALA A 156 -10.61 -12.56 15.89
C ALA A 156 -11.90 -12.73 16.71
#